data_AF-A0A286SCV8-F1
#
_entry.id   AF-A0A286SCV8-F1
#
_cell.length_a   1.000
_cell.length_b   1.000
_cell.length_c   1.000
_cell.angle_alpha   90.00
_cell.angle_beta   90.00
_cell.angle_gamma   90.00
#
_symmetry.space_group_name_H-M   'P 1'
#
loop_
_entity.id
_entity.type
_entity.pdbx_description
1 polymer ?
#
loop_
_entity_poly.entity_id
_entity_poly.type
_entity_poly.pdbx_seq_one_letter_code
_entity_poly.pdbx_strand_id
1 'polypeptide(L)'
;DIIRGKDLYRGGGRGRKQLEENLQKIFGNIYNELTRTATSGNKGKTLQKHYKDNDKNFFKLREDWWTANRDQVWKALTCFADGSEDYFIQSEKNTKSFTNPKCGHDENKVLTNLDYVPQYLRWFEEWAEDFCRKKKDKLNKVKEACRGKTDEKYCSHNGYDCTKTIWKKGVLHWSNECTDCSVKCKLYEIWLHNQREAFDKQKEKYEKEINEKNTSRDSTNNSINNIYYEDFYNKLKGKYETVDKFINLLNEGRYCNKKEKIEEEVINFTKADEKGTFSRSQYCQVCPDCGVECNKGTCKKNRMMVIVENKVKYEFPKGKPTTEITVLYSADQEGDISNKLSEFCKNPNDYDGKNYEKWQCYYENSEKNMCKMDKNSKNHTSEEKITKFHNFIELWIIYLL
;
A
#
# COMPACT_ATOMS: atom_id res chain seq x y z
N ASP A 1 14.38 21.01 -2.98
CA ASP A 1 14.65 20.35 -4.27
C ASP A 1 14.23 21.13 -5.50
N ILE A 2 12.99 21.66 -5.58
CA ILE A 2 12.53 22.46 -6.75
C ILE A 2 13.52 23.59 -7.10
N ILE A 3 13.81 24.48 -6.14
CA ILE A 3 14.74 25.61 -6.34
C ILE A 3 16.12 25.14 -6.79
N ARG A 4 16.58 24.03 -6.21
CA ARG A 4 17.90 23.43 -6.45
C ARG A 4 17.99 22.60 -7.72
N GLY A 5 16.90 22.40 -8.46
CA GLY A 5 16.86 21.52 -9.62
C GLY A 5 17.01 20.03 -9.27
N LYS A 6 16.71 19.64 -8.02
CA LYS A 6 16.80 18.25 -7.51
C LYS A 6 15.47 17.50 -7.53
N ASP A 7 14.39 18.21 -7.87
CA ASP A 7 13.04 17.67 -7.79
C ASP A 7 12.76 16.65 -8.92
N LEU A 8 12.40 15.44 -8.52
CA LEU A 8 12.11 14.28 -9.36
C LEU A 8 10.70 14.31 -9.94
N TYR A 9 9.81 15.15 -9.41
CA TYR A 9 8.44 15.25 -9.91
C TYR A 9 8.41 15.96 -11.27
N ARG A 10 8.29 15.16 -12.34
CA ARG A 10 8.24 15.69 -13.71
C ARG A 10 6.88 16.30 -14.06
N GLY A 11 5.83 15.95 -13.31
CA GLY A 11 4.44 16.34 -13.57
C GLY A 11 3.92 15.86 -14.92
N GLY A 12 2.67 16.24 -15.25
CA GLY A 12 2.07 16.04 -16.57
C GLY A 12 1.68 17.38 -17.17
N GLY A 13 2.61 18.11 -17.80
CA GLY A 13 2.28 19.35 -18.54
C GLY A 13 3.41 20.38 -18.70
N ARG A 14 3.06 21.53 -19.31
CA ARG A 14 3.98 22.66 -19.60
C ARG A 14 4.50 23.38 -18.34
N GLY A 15 3.80 23.26 -17.21
CA GLY A 15 4.09 24.03 -15.99
C GLY A 15 5.46 23.77 -15.39
N ARG A 16 5.91 22.51 -15.29
CA ARG A 16 7.22 22.18 -14.70
C ARG A 16 8.37 22.70 -15.55
N LYS A 17 8.24 22.59 -16.88
CA LYS A 17 9.24 23.11 -17.83
C LYS A 17 9.34 24.62 -17.73
N GLN A 18 8.21 25.32 -17.70
CA GLN A 18 8.15 26.77 -17.54
C GLN A 18 8.76 27.22 -16.20
N LEU A 19 8.48 26.49 -15.12
CA LEU A 19 9.09 26.75 -13.81
C LEU A 19 10.62 26.61 -13.87
N GLU A 20 11.13 25.54 -14.48
CA GLU A 20 12.58 25.33 -14.59
C GLU A 20 13.26 26.39 -15.45
N GLU A 21 12.66 26.74 -16.60
CA GLU A 21 13.14 27.81 -17.47
C GLU A 21 13.16 29.16 -16.75
N ASN A 22 12.15 29.45 -15.93
CA ASN A 22 12.10 30.66 -15.13
C ASN A 22 13.18 30.66 -14.03
N LEU A 23 13.40 29.54 -13.35
CA LEU A 23 14.48 29.41 -12.37
C LEU A 23 15.85 29.60 -13.03
N GLN A 24 16.09 29.00 -14.20
CA GLN A 24 17.32 29.21 -14.96
C GLN A 24 17.54 30.68 -15.31
N LYS A 25 16.50 31.40 -15.75
CA LYS A 25 16.57 32.84 -16.02
C LYS A 25 16.90 33.66 -14.77
N ILE A 26 16.20 33.39 -13.66
CA ILE A 26 16.42 34.08 -12.38
C ILE A 26 17.86 33.88 -11.89
N PHE A 27 18.33 32.64 -11.84
CA PHE A 27 19.69 32.33 -11.40
C PHE A 27 20.75 32.83 -12.37
N GLY A 28 20.45 32.89 -13.67
CA GLY A 28 21.31 33.55 -14.66
C GLY A 28 21.47 35.04 -14.40
N ASN A 29 20.39 35.74 -14.06
CA ASN A 29 20.44 37.16 -13.68
C ASN A 29 21.22 37.36 -12.38
N ILE A 30 20.99 36.52 -11.37
CA ILE A 30 21.74 36.54 -10.10
C ILE A 30 23.24 36.33 -10.36
N TYR A 31 23.61 35.33 -11.18
CA TYR A 31 25.00 35.08 -11.54
C TYR A 31 25.64 36.28 -12.26
N ASN A 32 24.93 36.87 -13.23
CA ASN A 32 25.43 38.04 -13.97
C ASN A 32 25.65 39.24 -13.04
N GLU A 33 24.70 39.52 -12.14
CA GLU A 33 24.84 40.61 -11.18
C GLU A 33 25.98 40.34 -10.18
N LEU A 34 26.05 39.14 -9.59
CA LEU A 34 27.13 38.75 -8.67
C LEU A 34 28.52 38.90 -9.29
N THR A 35 28.65 38.53 -10.57
CA THR A 35 29.93 38.61 -11.28
C THR A 35 30.25 40.03 -11.75
N ARG A 36 29.23 40.84 -12.05
CA ARG A 36 29.36 42.27 -12.40
C ARG A 36 29.72 43.13 -11.20
N THR A 37 29.09 42.94 -10.04
CA THR A 37 29.35 43.76 -8.83
C THR A 37 30.66 43.39 -8.14
N ALA A 38 31.18 42.18 -8.36
CA ALA A 38 32.47 41.74 -7.82
C ALA A 38 33.70 42.27 -8.61
N THR A 39 33.52 43.27 -9.47
CA THR A 39 34.52 43.85 -10.40
C THR A 39 35.69 44.56 -9.73
N SER A 40 35.73 44.72 -8.41
CA SER A 40 36.92 45.22 -7.71
C SER A 40 37.87 44.05 -7.37
N GLY A 41 38.77 43.71 -8.29
CA GLY A 41 39.93 42.82 -8.07
C GLY A 41 39.68 41.31 -8.23
N ASN A 42 40.50 40.50 -7.54
CA ASN A 42 40.53 39.02 -7.67
C ASN A 42 39.22 38.31 -7.29
N LYS A 43 38.29 38.97 -6.57
CA LYS A 43 37.05 38.36 -6.07
C LYS A 43 36.07 37.98 -7.18
N GLY A 44 35.86 38.83 -8.18
CA GLY A 44 34.96 38.53 -9.30
C GLY A 44 35.41 37.33 -10.14
N LYS A 45 36.71 37.23 -10.41
CA LYS A 45 37.31 36.07 -11.10
C LYS A 45 37.13 34.78 -10.30
N THR A 46 37.27 34.83 -8.98
CA THR A 46 37.04 33.67 -8.10
C THR A 46 35.59 33.21 -8.14
N LEU A 47 34.61 34.12 -8.07
CA LEU A 47 33.19 33.77 -8.12
C LEU A 47 32.78 33.17 -9.48
N GLN A 48 33.25 33.77 -10.58
CA GLN A 48 33.06 33.22 -11.93
C GLN A 48 33.63 31.80 -12.04
N LYS A 49 34.83 31.56 -11.52
CA LYS A 49 35.44 30.23 -11.51
C LYS A 49 34.67 29.26 -10.61
N HIS A 50 34.17 29.73 -9.46
CA HIS A 50 33.51 28.89 -8.47
C HIS A 50 32.12 28.42 -8.92
N TYR A 51 31.34 29.28 -9.58
CA TYR A 51 29.99 29.00 -10.09
C TYR A 51 29.92 28.78 -11.60
N LYS A 52 31.06 28.54 -12.26
CA LYS A 52 31.10 28.29 -13.70
C LYS A 52 30.21 27.09 -14.03
N ASP A 53 29.21 27.31 -14.87
CA ASP A 53 28.31 26.29 -15.37
C ASP A 53 28.07 26.49 -16.87
N ASN A 54 28.51 25.52 -17.67
CA ASN A 54 28.38 25.58 -19.12
C ASN A 54 26.93 25.32 -19.57
N ASP A 55 26.17 24.56 -18.78
CA ASP A 55 24.81 24.14 -19.12
C ASP A 55 23.76 25.16 -18.63
N LYS A 56 24.21 26.26 -18.01
CA LYS A 56 23.38 27.37 -17.48
C LYS A 56 22.27 26.90 -16.54
N ASN A 57 22.49 25.80 -15.84
CA ASN A 57 21.58 25.30 -14.82
C ASN A 57 21.81 26.00 -13.47
N PHE A 58 23.02 26.49 -13.24
CA PHE A 58 23.50 27.15 -12.04
C PHE A 58 23.36 26.29 -10.78
N PHE A 59 23.50 24.97 -10.89
CA PHE A 59 23.21 24.05 -9.77
C PHE A 59 23.97 24.37 -8.49
N LYS A 60 25.27 24.65 -8.58
CA LYS A 60 26.07 25.02 -7.41
C LYS A 60 25.63 26.35 -6.77
N LEU A 61 25.31 27.35 -7.60
CA LEU A 61 24.78 28.62 -7.11
C LEU A 61 23.41 28.43 -6.44
N ARG A 62 22.57 27.54 -6.98
CA ARG A 62 21.26 27.20 -6.39
C ARG A 62 21.39 26.47 -5.06
N GLU A 63 22.37 25.57 -4.89
CA GLU A 63 22.67 24.91 -3.60
C GLU A 63 23.09 25.93 -2.53
N ASP A 64 24.01 26.83 -2.88
CA ASP A 64 24.51 27.85 -1.96
C ASP A 64 23.42 28.87 -1.62
N TRP A 65 22.63 29.28 -2.62
CA TRP A 65 21.46 30.14 -2.40
C TRP A 65 20.46 29.49 -1.44
N TRP A 66 20.16 28.20 -1.60
CA TRP A 66 19.28 27.50 -0.68
C TRP A 66 19.86 27.49 0.74
N THR A 67 21.15 27.16 0.88
CA THR A 67 21.83 27.12 2.18
C THR A 67 21.82 28.48 2.87
N ALA A 68 21.95 29.58 2.11
CA ALA A 68 21.95 30.94 2.63
C ALA A 68 20.55 31.49 2.99
N ASN A 69 19.46 30.87 2.50
CA ASN A 69 18.10 31.41 2.66
C ASN A 69 17.10 30.44 3.29
N ARG A 70 17.49 29.18 3.57
CA ARG A 70 16.58 28.14 4.07
C ARG A 70 15.91 28.48 5.41
N ASP A 71 16.56 29.29 6.24
CA ASP A 71 16.04 29.82 7.51
C ASP A 71 14.86 30.77 7.27
N GLN A 72 15.00 31.69 6.33
CA GLN A 72 13.93 32.62 5.94
C GLN A 72 12.76 31.87 5.28
N VAL A 73 13.06 30.87 4.45
CA VAL A 73 12.03 30.00 3.84
C VAL A 73 11.28 29.21 4.92
N TRP A 74 11.98 28.68 5.93
CA TRP A 74 11.36 27.99 7.05
C TRP A 74 10.45 28.91 7.85
N LYS A 75 10.90 30.13 8.15
CA LYS A 75 10.10 31.14 8.84
C LYS A 75 8.81 31.46 8.06
N ALA A 76 8.88 31.59 6.74
CA ALA A 76 7.70 31.78 5.92
C ALA A 76 6.76 30.55 5.94
N LEU A 77 7.32 29.33 5.90
CA LEU A 77 6.56 28.08 5.94
C LEU A 77 5.79 27.89 7.26
N THR A 78 6.41 28.24 8.38
CA THR A 78 5.83 28.06 9.72
C THR A 78 5.00 29.25 10.22
N CYS A 79 4.81 30.28 9.38
CA CYS A 79 4.11 31.52 9.76
C CYS A 79 2.68 31.28 10.30
N PHE A 80 2.00 30.24 9.80
CA PHE A 80 0.63 29.88 10.19
C PHE A 80 0.53 28.59 11.02
N ALA A 81 1.64 28.09 11.58
CA ALA A 81 1.56 27.02 12.57
C ALA A 81 0.71 27.50 13.77
N ASP A 82 -0.17 26.63 14.28
CA ASP A 82 -1.23 26.97 15.23
C ASP A 82 -0.71 27.42 16.61
N GLY A 83 0.57 27.17 16.89
CA GLY A 83 1.23 27.62 18.11
C GLY A 83 1.30 26.58 19.21
N SER A 84 0.84 25.36 18.93
CA SER A 84 1.00 24.19 19.78
C SER A 84 1.93 23.14 19.17
N GLU A 85 2.32 23.28 17.91
CA GLU A 85 3.17 22.31 17.23
C GLU A 85 4.65 22.59 17.46
N ASP A 86 5.37 21.55 17.88
CA ASP A 86 6.83 21.53 17.98
C ASP A 86 7.40 20.56 16.93
N TYR A 87 8.60 20.83 16.42
CA TYR A 87 9.35 19.88 15.61
C TYR A 87 10.33 19.10 16.47
N PHE A 88 10.36 17.78 16.31
CA PHE A 88 11.16 16.87 17.13
C PHE A 88 12.10 16.01 16.27
N ILE A 89 13.33 15.84 16.74
CA ILE A 89 14.28 14.85 16.21
C ILE A 89 14.99 14.10 17.33
N GLN A 90 15.31 12.83 17.07
CA GLN A 90 16.16 12.02 17.91
C GLN A 90 17.48 11.70 17.20
N SER A 91 18.60 11.94 17.87
CA SER A 91 19.92 11.58 17.37
C SER A 91 20.22 10.09 17.59
N GLU A 92 21.26 9.58 16.92
CA GLU A 92 21.77 8.21 17.13
C GLU A 92 22.18 7.92 18.59
N LYS A 93 22.51 8.96 19.38
CA LYS A 93 22.86 8.84 20.80
C LYS A 93 21.63 8.94 21.72
N ASN A 94 20.43 8.82 21.17
CA ASN A 94 19.15 9.01 21.87
C ASN A 94 18.94 10.41 22.46
N THR A 95 19.70 11.40 21.99
CA THR A 95 19.48 12.80 22.39
C THR A 95 18.26 13.33 21.64
N LYS A 96 17.33 13.87 22.41
CA LYS A 96 16.07 14.43 21.92
C LYS A 96 16.21 15.94 21.77
N SER A 97 15.92 16.45 20.58
CA SER A 97 15.92 17.89 20.30
C SER A 97 14.53 18.32 19.85
N PHE A 98 14.07 19.45 20.37
CA PHE A 98 12.77 20.03 20.08
C PHE A 98 12.96 21.48 19.68
N THR A 99 12.09 21.97 18.80
CA THR A 99 11.89 23.41 18.64
C THR A 99 10.93 23.94 19.70
N ASN A 100 10.91 25.24 19.86
CA ASN A 100 9.81 26.00 20.44
C ASN A 100 8.52 25.81 19.60
N PRO A 101 7.37 26.25 20.15
CA PRO A 101 6.10 26.21 19.44
C PRO A 101 6.12 26.94 18.11
N LYS A 102 5.13 26.64 17.26
CA LYS A 102 5.10 27.03 15.84
C LYS A 102 6.27 26.44 15.05
N CYS A 103 6.67 25.22 15.35
CA CYS A 103 7.75 24.50 14.66
C CYS A 103 9.07 25.30 14.62
N GLY A 104 9.36 26.08 15.68
CA GLY A 104 10.55 26.94 15.77
C GLY A 104 10.50 28.18 14.88
N HIS A 105 9.32 28.75 14.61
CA HIS A 105 9.15 29.93 13.75
C HIS A 105 10.07 31.12 14.12
N ASP A 106 10.21 31.39 15.42
CA ASP A 106 11.01 32.50 15.94
C ASP A 106 12.47 32.09 16.26
N GLU A 107 12.87 30.86 15.92
CA GLU A 107 14.24 30.41 16.11
C GLU A 107 15.14 30.81 14.95
N ASN A 108 16.40 31.11 15.28
CA ASN A 108 17.42 31.48 14.30
C ASN A 108 17.97 30.28 13.52
N LYS A 109 17.64 29.04 13.91
CA LYS A 109 18.16 27.82 13.28
C LYS A 109 17.05 26.84 12.99
N VAL A 110 17.01 26.36 11.76
CA VAL A 110 16.07 25.30 11.35
C VAL A 110 16.59 23.95 11.83
N LEU A 111 15.82 23.30 12.70
CA LEU A 111 16.19 22.01 13.30
C LEU A 111 16.16 20.84 12.30
N THR A 112 15.26 20.86 11.32
CA THR A 112 15.19 19.81 10.30
C THR A 112 16.36 19.89 9.32
N ASN A 113 16.81 18.73 8.84
CA ASN A 113 17.78 18.59 7.75
C ASN A 113 17.23 17.73 6.61
N LEU A 114 15.90 17.55 6.54
CA LEU A 114 15.25 16.77 5.48
C LEU A 114 15.58 17.34 4.09
N ASP A 115 15.77 18.65 3.97
CA ASP A 115 16.20 19.29 2.73
C ASP A 115 17.60 18.86 2.25
N TYR A 116 18.39 18.16 3.07
CA TYR A 116 19.66 17.55 2.68
C TYR A 116 19.60 16.01 2.53
N VAL A 117 18.43 15.41 2.73
CA VAL A 117 18.16 13.98 2.45
C VAL A 117 17.74 13.84 0.99
N PRO A 118 18.18 12.83 0.23
CA PRO A 118 17.68 12.55 -1.12
C PRO A 118 16.14 12.44 -1.18
N GLN A 119 15.51 13.05 -2.19
CA GLN A 119 14.05 13.13 -2.29
C GLN A 119 13.37 11.76 -2.25
N TYR A 120 13.93 10.78 -2.96
CA TYR A 120 13.41 9.43 -2.98
C TYR A 120 13.29 8.81 -1.57
N LEU A 121 14.31 8.97 -0.71
CA LEU A 121 14.28 8.43 0.65
C LEU A 121 13.22 9.13 1.51
N ARG A 122 13.05 10.45 1.33
CA ARG A 122 11.96 11.19 2.00
C ARG A 122 10.59 10.71 1.57
N TRP A 123 10.40 10.49 0.27
CA TRP A 123 9.12 9.97 -0.25
C TRP A 123 8.85 8.54 0.19
N PHE A 124 9.87 7.69 0.35
CA PHE A 124 9.68 6.34 0.87
C PHE A 124 9.28 6.37 2.36
N GLU A 125 9.96 7.18 3.16
CA GLU A 125 9.61 7.37 4.57
C GLU A 125 8.18 7.96 4.72
N GLU A 126 7.87 9.01 3.96
CA GLU A 126 6.54 9.61 3.91
C GLU A 126 5.49 8.58 3.49
N TRP A 127 5.73 7.83 2.42
CA TRP A 127 4.82 6.78 1.95
C TRP A 127 4.55 5.73 3.04
N ALA A 128 5.58 5.29 3.77
CA ALA A 128 5.44 4.28 4.81
C ALA A 128 4.59 4.78 5.97
N GLU A 129 4.87 5.98 6.48
CA GLU A 129 4.08 6.60 7.56
C GLU A 129 2.63 6.81 7.14
N ASP A 130 2.41 7.28 5.91
CA ASP A 130 1.09 7.57 5.38
C ASP A 130 0.30 6.28 5.10
N PHE A 131 0.99 5.21 4.66
CA PHE A 131 0.44 3.86 4.56
C PHE A 131 -0.03 3.37 5.93
N CYS A 132 0.82 3.42 6.95
CA CYS A 132 0.49 2.93 8.30
C CYS A 132 -0.73 3.67 8.89
N ARG A 133 -0.76 5.00 8.76
CA ARG A 133 -1.88 5.83 9.19
C ARG A 133 -3.18 5.51 8.43
N LYS A 134 -3.13 5.42 7.11
CA LYS A 134 -4.31 5.13 6.27
C LYS A 134 -4.79 3.69 6.44
N LYS A 135 -3.88 2.73 6.62
CA LYS A 135 -4.22 1.32 6.88
C LYS A 135 -5.07 1.22 8.15
N LYS A 136 -4.68 1.93 9.21
CA LYS A 136 -5.43 2.02 10.47
C LYS A 136 -6.86 2.53 10.28
N ASP A 137 -7.03 3.66 9.60
CA ASP A 137 -8.36 4.22 9.30
C ASP A 137 -9.21 3.26 8.44
N LYS A 138 -8.61 2.65 7.42
CA LYS A 138 -9.31 1.72 6.53
C LYS A 138 -9.71 0.43 7.24
N LEU A 139 -8.83 -0.14 8.07
CA LEU A 139 -9.15 -1.31 8.88
C LEU A 139 -10.28 -1.04 9.87
N ASN A 140 -10.31 0.13 10.51
CA ASN A 140 -11.41 0.51 11.39
C ASN A 140 -12.75 0.58 10.63
N LYS A 141 -12.76 1.15 9.42
CA LYS A 141 -13.96 1.18 8.56
C LYS A 141 -14.42 -0.22 8.16
N VAL A 142 -13.48 -1.11 7.85
CA VAL A 142 -13.78 -2.52 7.57
C VAL A 142 -14.34 -3.21 8.82
N LYS A 143 -13.72 -3.03 9.98
CA LYS A 143 -14.19 -3.59 11.27
C LYS A 143 -15.62 -3.16 11.54
N GLU A 144 -15.91 -1.86 11.48
CA GLU A 144 -17.25 -1.34 11.71
C GLU A 144 -18.28 -1.90 10.72
N ALA A 145 -17.92 -1.98 9.44
CA ALA A 145 -18.80 -2.54 8.41
C ALA A 145 -19.05 -4.05 8.59
N CYS A 146 -18.06 -4.81 9.08
CA CYS A 146 -18.10 -6.27 9.18
C CYS A 146 -18.49 -6.82 10.54
N ARG A 147 -18.28 -6.06 11.62
CA ARG A 147 -18.53 -6.46 13.01
C ARG A 147 -19.49 -5.53 13.75
N GLY A 148 -19.67 -4.30 13.26
CA GLY A 148 -20.43 -3.27 13.98
C GLY A 148 -19.55 -2.49 14.96
N LYS A 149 -20.15 -1.57 15.72
CA LYS A 149 -19.41 -0.71 16.68
C LYS A 149 -19.15 -1.40 18.01
N THR A 150 -20.02 -2.33 18.38
CA THR A 150 -20.05 -3.09 19.63
C THR A 150 -19.95 -4.60 19.38
N ASP A 151 -19.39 -4.98 18.22
CA ASP A 151 -19.28 -6.37 17.76
C ASP A 151 -20.64 -7.10 17.73
N GLU A 152 -21.70 -6.37 17.37
CA GLU A 152 -23.09 -6.84 17.32
C GLU A 152 -23.43 -7.70 16.10
N LYS A 153 -22.58 -7.72 15.07
CA LYS A 153 -22.77 -8.54 13.87
C LYS A 153 -21.51 -9.30 13.47
N TYR A 154 -21.65 -10.30 12.60
CA TYR A 154 -20.52 -11.04 12.06
C TYR A 154 -20.73 -11.32 10.58
N CYS A 155 -20.23 -10.41 9.74
CA CYS A 155 -20.33 -10.52 8.29
C CYS A 155 -19.06 -11.11 7.68
N SER A 156 -19.21 -11.69 6.49
CA SER A 156 -18.08 -12.13 5.66
C SER A 156 -17.78 -11.16 4.54
N HIS A 157 -16.60 -11.33 3.94
CA HIS A 157 -16.19 -10.67 2.68
C HIS A 157 -17.25 -10.74 1.57
N ASN A 158 -18.03 -11.82 1.53
CA ASN A 158 -19.01 -12.08 0.48
C ASN A 158 -20.42 -11.58 0.83
N GLY A 159 -20.57 -10.84 1.93
CA GLY A 159 -21.85 -10.27 2.35
C GLY A 159 -22.79 -11.24 3.07
N TYR A 160 -22.29 -12.42 3.46
CA TYR A 160 -23.06 -13.36 4.27
C TYR A 160 -23.01 -13.01 5.76
N ASP A 161 -24.14 -13.21 6.44
CA ASP A 161 -24.24 -13.19 7.90
C ASP A 161 -23.77 -14.56 8.46
N CYS A 162 -22.62 -14.56 9.11
CA CYS A 162 -21.98 -15.78 9.61
C CYS A 162 -22.63 -16.34 10.87
N THR A 163 -23.56 -15.62 11.51
CA THR A 163 -24.36 -16.15 12.62
C THR A 163 -25.43 -17.13 12.12
N LYS A 164 -25.85 -16.98 10.85
CA LYS A 164 -26.86 -17.82 10.19
C LYS A 164 -26.30 -18.70 9.09
N THR A 165 -25.13 -18.35 8.54
CA THR A 165 -24.46 -19.09 7.47
C THR A 165 -23.68 -20.28 8.03
N ILE A 166 -23.98 -21.47 7.53
CA ILE A 166 -23.28 -22.73 7.82
C ILE A 166 -22.88 -23.37 6.49
N TRP A 167 -21.68 -23.03 6.03
CA TRP A 167 -21.10 -23.50 4.76
C TRP A 167 -21.14 -25.02 4.62
N LYS A 168 -20.77 -25.78 5.67
CA LYS A 168 -20.76 -27.25 5.63
C LYS A 168 -22.14 -27.89 5.49
N LYS A 169 -23.22 -27.16 5.78
CA LYS A 169 -24.60 -27.62 5.59
C LYS A 169 -25.25 -27.06 4.32
N GLY A 170 -24.52 -26.27 3.52
CA GLY A 170 -25.08 -25.56 2.37
C GLY A 170 -26.08 -24.47 2.75
N VAL A 171 -26.09 -24.03 4.00
CA VAL A 171 -26.96 -22.96 4.49
C VAL A 171 -26.21 -21.64 4.32
N LEU A 172 -26.58 -20.86 3.32
CA LEU A 172 -26.06 -19.52 3.08
C LEU A 172 -27.13 -18.51 3.42
N HIS A 173 -26.78 -17.48 4.18
CA HIS A 173 -27.71 -16.41 4.53
C HIS A 173 -27.09 -15.07 4.16
N TRP A 174 -27.47 -14.57 2.98
CA TRP A 174 -27.10 -13.23 2.56
C TRP A 174 -27.92 -12.20 3.35
N SER A 175 -27.29 -11.10 3.77
CA SER A 175 -27.96 -10.03 4.53
C SER A 175 -27.59 -8.67 3.95
N ASN A 176 -28.59 -7.81 3.75
CA ASN A 176 -28.40 -6.40 3.42
C ASN A 176 -27.47 -5.69 4.41
N GLU A 177 -27.51 -6.10 5.68
CA GLU A 177 -26.66 -5.54 6.76
C GLU A 177 -25.17 -5.93 6.62
N CYS A 178 -24.89 -6.97 5.83
CA CYS A 178 -23.55 -7.46 5.53
C CYS A 178 -23.04 -7.06 4.14
N THR A 179 -23.88 -6.46 3.29
CA THR A 179 -23.46 -5.95 1.98
C THR A 179 -22.36 -4.87 2.13
N ASP A 180 -22.47 -4.01 3.14
CA ASP A 180 -21.46 -2.98 3.40
C ASP A 180 -20.10 -3.59 3.74
N CYS A 181 -20.05 -4.69 4.50
CA CYS A 181 -18.81 -5.43 4.76
C CYS A 181 -18.15 -5.87 3.45
N SER A 182 -18.92 -6.45 2.53
CA SER A 182 -18.40 -6.89 1.23
C SER A 182 -17.79 -5.74 0.42
N VAL A 183 -18.52 -4.62 0.33
CA VAL A 183 -18.05 -3.43 -0.41
C VAL A 183 -16.78 -2.85 0.22
N LYS A 184 -16.75 -2.68 1.55
CA LYS A 184 -15.57 -2.13 2.24
C LYS A 184 -14.36 -3.06 2.13
N CYS A 185 -14.57 -4.37 2.21
CA CYS A 185 -13.50 -5.35 2.01
C CYS A 185 -12.90 -5.28 0.61
N LYS A 186 -13.73 -5.28 -0.44
CA LYS A 186 -13.26 -5.14 -1.83
C LYS A 186 -12.45 -3.86 -2.03
N LEU A 187 -12.94 -2.72 -1.54
CA LEU A 187 -12.23 -1.44 -1.63
C LEU A 187 -10.92 -1.41 -0.82
N TYR A 188 -10.90 -2.07 0.33
CA TYR A 188 -9.70 -2.22 1.14
C TYR A 188 -8.64 -3.06 0.42
N GLU A 189 -9.03 -4.18 -0.16
CA GLU A 189 -8.13 -5.08 -0.89
C GLU A 189 -7.54 -4.44 -2.14
N ILE A 190 -8.35 -3.74 -2.95
CA ILE A 190 -7.86 -2.98 -4.10
C ILE A 190 -6.85 -1.93 -3.66
N TRP A 191 -7.15 -1.19 -2.59
CA TRP A 191 -6.21 -0.21 -2.05
C TRP A 191 -4.92 -0.87 -1.59
N LEU A 192 -5.00 -1.98 -0.84
CA LEU A 192 -3.85 -2.69 -0.28
C LEU A 192 -2.95 -3.26 -1.38
N HIS A 193 -3.54 -3.80 -2.45
CA HIS A 193 -2.80 -4.27 -3.63
C HIS A 193 -2.00 -3.14 -4.29
N ASN A 194 -2.62 -1.98 -4.52
CA ASN A 194 -1.91 -0.82 -5.06
C ASN A 194 -0.76 -0.35 -4.14
N GLN A 195 -0.92 -0.45 -2.83
CA GLN A 195 0.14 -0.13 -1.87
C GLN A 195 1.29 -1.13 -1.95
N ARG A 196 1.00 -2.43 -2.11
CA ARG A 196 2.02 -3.46 -2.31
C ARG A 196 2.85 -3.18 -3.56
N GLU A 197 2.20 -2.89 -4.70
CA GLU A 197 2.93 -2.55 -5.93
C GLU A 197 3.82 -1.31 -5.75
N ALA A 198 3.31 -0.28 -5.05
CA ALA A 198 4.09 0.91 -4.76
C ALA A 198 5.31 0.59 -3.88
N PHE A 199 5.12 -0.24 -2.85
CA PHE A 199 6.18 -0.72 -1.97
C PHE A 199 7.25 -1.49 -2.74
N ASP A 200 6.85 -2.44 -3.59
CA ASP A 200 7.78 -3.25 -4.38
C ASP A 200 8.62 -2.37 -5.33
N LYS A 201 7.99 -1.40 -6.01
CA LYS A 201 8.70 -0.42 -6.86
C LYS A 201 9.69 0.44 -6.07
N GLN A 202 9.33 0.85 -4.85
CA GLN A 202 10.24 1.60 -3.99
C GLN A 202 11.38 0.70 -3.49
N LYS A 203 11.12 -0.55 -3.11
CA LYS A 203 12.15 -1.52 -2.74
C LYS A 203 13.19 -1.70 -3.85
N GLU A 204 12.74 -1.96 -5.07
CA GLU A 204 13.62 -2.07 -6.24
C GLU A 204 14.43 -0.79 -6.48
N LYS A 205 13.80 0.38 -6.27
CA LYS A 205 14.47 1.67 -6.42
C LYS A 205 15.58 1.85 -5.37
N TYR A 206 15.34 1.45 -4.11
CA TYR A 206 16.36 1.48 -3.06
C TYR A 206 17.56 0.63 -3.44
N GLU A 207 17.31 -0.61 -3.88
CA GLU A 207 18.35 -1.56 -4.29
C GLU A 207 19.20 -1.02 -5.43
N LYS A 208 18.59 -0.33 -6.41
CA LYS A 208 19.32 0.35 -7.49
C LYS A 208 20.19 1.48 -6.94
N GLU A 209 19.64 2.38 -6.14
CA GLU A 209 20.39 3.54 -5.63
C GLU A 209 21.53 3.18 -4.67
N ILE A 210 21.46 2.04 -3.96
CA ILE A 210 22.51 1.60 -3.03
C ILE A 210 23.64 0.78 -3.70
N ASN A 211 23.32 0.10 -4.81
CA ASN A 211 24.24 -0.81 -5.51
C ASN A 211 24.89 -0.20 -6.75
N GLU A 212 24.20 0.70 -7.45
CA GLU A 212 24.78 1.38 -8.61
C GLU A 212 25.96 2.25 -8.16
N LYS A 213 27.18 1.83 -8.54
CA LYS A 213 28.30 2.78 -8.62
C LYS A 213 27.88 3.80 -9.67
N ASN A 214 27.74 5.06 -9.28
CA ASN A 214 27.29 6.17 -10.13
C ASN A 214 28.27 6.52 -11.28
N THR A 215 29.03 5.55 -11.81
CA THR A 215 29.93 5.69 -12.96
C THR A 215 29.21 6.05 -14.27
N SER A 216 27.88 6.18 -14.30
CA SER A 216 27.10 6.47 -15.51
C SER A 216 25.97 7.50 -15.33
N ARG A 217 26.10 8.47 -14.42
CA ARG A 217 25.34 9.73 -14.55
C ARG A 217 26.08 10.76 -15.45
N ASP A 218 27.17 10.35 -16.09
CA ASP A 218 27.94 11.10 -17.10
C ASP A 218 27.36 11.01 -18.54
N SER A 219 26.21 10.37 -18.75
CA SER A 219 25.56 10.38 -20.07
C SER A 219 24.78 11.70 -20.30
N THR A 220 25.52 12.75 -20.68
CA THR A 220 25.18 13.74 -21.71
C THR A 220 23.82 14.46 -21.71
N ASN A 221 23.03 14.48 -20.62
CA ASN A 221 21.78 15.28 -20.55
C ASN A 221 21.19 15.50 -19.13
N ASN A 222 22.00 15.81 -18.10
CA ASN A 222 21.47 15.93 -16.73
C ASN A 222 20.73 17.25 -16.46
N SER A 223 19.43 17.23 -16.73
CA SER A 223 18.44 18.24 -16.26
C SER A 223 18.21 18.24 -14.75
N ILE A 224 18.82 17.33 -13.99
CA ILE A 224 18.63 17.16 -12.54
C ILE A 224 19.98 17.29 -11.82
N ASN A 225 19.99 18.11 -10.78
CA ASN A 225 21.13 18.31 -9.89
C ASN A 225 21.34 17.08 -8.99
N ASN A 226 22.55 16.53 -8.96
CA ASN A 226 22.95 15.40 -8.14
C ASN A 226 24.10 15.74 -7.17
N ILE A 227 24.40 17.02 -6.95
CA ILE A 227 25.46 17.44 -6.03
C ILE A 227 25.16 16.89 -4.62
N TYR A 228 26.17 16.26 -4.01
CA TYR A 228 26.15 15.58 -2.70
C TYR A 228 25.32 14.29 -2.61
N TYR A 229 24.71 13.87 -3.72
CA TYR A 229 23.88 12.65 -3.74
C TYR A 229 24.72 11.42 -3.38
N GLU A 230 25.90 11.26 -4.01
CA GLU A 230 26.82 10.16 -3.73
C GLU A 230 27.32 10.18 -2.29
N ASP A 231 27.69 11.34 -1.75
CA ASP A 231 28.15 11.48 -0.37
C ASP A 231 27.12 10.96 0.62
N PHE A 232 25.83 11.22 0.37
CA PHE A 232 24.74 10.73 1.21
C PHE A 232 24.63 9.20 1.13
N TYR A 233 24.56 8.63 -0.08
CA TYR A 233 24.41 7.18 -0.25
C TYR A 233 25.63 6.39 0.20
N ASN A 234 26.84 6.94 0.06
CA ASN A 234 28.06 6.33 0.61
C ASN A 234 28.01 6.24 2.14
N LYS A 235 27.54 7.30 2.82
CA LYS A 235 27.32 7.28 4.27
C LYS A 235 26.20 6.33 4.66
N LEU A 236 25.11 6.32 3.90
CA LEU A 236 23.95 5.46 4.13
C LEU A 236 24.35 3.98 4.01
N LYS A 237 25.10 3.61 2.96
CA LYS A 237 25.57 2.25 2.70
C LYS A 237 26.39 1.68 3.84
N GLY A 238 27.19 2.51 4.52
CA GLY A 238 27.98 2.06 5.67
C GLY A 238 27.14 1.50 6.84
N LYS A 239 25.86 1.89 6.97
CA LYS A 239 24.96 1.42 8.04
C LYS A 239 23.78 0.60 7.52
N TYR A 240 23.20 0.99 6.40
CA TYR A 240 21.97 0.45 5.80
C TYR A 240 22.24 -0.10 4.40
N GLU A 241 23.29 -0.91 4.29
CA GLU A 241 23.75 -1.51 3.03
C GLU A 241 22.67 -2.30 2.29
N THR A 242 21.81 -3.01 3.02
CA THR A 242 20.74 -3.81 2.45
C THR A 242 19.40 -3.10 2.58
N VAL A 243 18.51 -3.37 1.61
CA VAL A 243 17.15 -2.83 1.64
C VAL A 243 16.39 -3.27 2.88
N ASP A 244 16.62 -4.48 3.38
CA ASP A 244 15.97 -4.99 4.59
C ASP A 244 16.37 -4.21 5.85
N LYS A 245 17.63 -3.75 5.94
CA LYS A 245 18.07 -2.88 7.03
C LYS A 245 17.38 -1.52 6.99
N PHE A 246 17.18 -0.96 5.80
CA PHE A 246 16.43 0.29 5.65
C PHE A 246 14.94 0.10 5.94
N ILE A 247 14.32 -0.95 5.41
CA ILE A 247 12.92 -1.31 5.65
C ILE A 247 12.64 -1.50 7.16
N ASN A 248 13.60 -2.02 7.92
CA ASN A 248 13.47 -2.11 9.37
C ASN A 248 13.23 -0.73 10.03
N LEU A 249 13.87 0.33 9.55
CA LEU A 249 13.66 1.70 10.05
C LEU A 249 12.22 2.18 9.80
N LEU A 250 11.63 1.79 8.66
CA LEU A 250 10.25 2.17 8.34
C LEU A 250 9.26 1.60 9.37
N ASN A 251 9.57 0.47 9.99
CA ASN A 251 8.75 -0.10 11.07
C ASN A 251 8.86 0.67 12.39
N GLU A 252 9.89 1.51 12.55
CA GLU A 252 10.11 2.33 13.75
C GLU A 252 9.45 3.72 13.64
N GLY A 253 8.85 4.03 12.49
CA GLY A 253 8.13 5.26 12.23
C GLY A 253 6.99 5.52 13.23
N ARG A 254 6.55 6.78 13.34
CA ARG A 254 5.59 7.21 14.35
C ARG A 254 4.27 6.44 14.25
N TYR A 255 3.74 6.29 13.03
CA TYR A 255 2.48 5.59 12.79
C TYR A 255 2.66 4.09 12.54
N CYS A 256 3.86 3.65 12.16
CA CYS A 256 4.15 2.24 11.90
C CYS A 256 4.58 1.45 13.15
N ASN A 257 5.06 2.13 14.20
CA ASN A 257 5.58 1.45 15.37
C ASN A 257 4.50 0.65 16.13
N LYS A 258 4.94 -0.42 16.78
CA LYS A 258 4.09 -1.41 17.46
C LYS A 258 3.29 -0.90 18.66
N LYS A 259 3.47 0.35 19.07
CA LYS A 259 2.82 0.91 20.28
C LYS A 259 1.41 1.43 19.99
N GLU A 260 1.09 1.73 18.73
CA GLU A 260 -0.25 2.15 18.30
C GLU A 260 -1.15 0.98 17.84
N LYS A 261 -1.21 -0.10 18.63
CA LYS A 261 -1.97 -1.32 18.27
C LYS A 261 -3.45 -1.01 17.98
N ILE A 262 -3.89 -1.32 16.76
CA ILE A 262 -5.25 -1.83 16.55
C ILE A 262 -5.19 -3.32 16.85
N GLU A 263 -6.24 -3.88 17.43
CA GLU A 263 -6.35 -5.24 17.97
C GLU A 263 -5.96 -6.39 17.00
N GLU A 264 -5.67 -6.11 15.72
CA GLU A 264 -5.57 -7.11 14.66
C GLU A 264 -4.16 -7.26 14.03
N GLU A 265 -3.38 -6.19 13.81
CA GLU A 265 -2.15 -6.31 13.01
C GLU A 265 -0.97 -5.47 13.49
N VAL A 266 0.18 -6.13 13.65
CA VAL A 266 1.48 -5.48 13.78
C VAL A 266 2.03 -5.26 12.38
N ILE A 267 2.08 -4.00 11.93
CA ILE A 267 2.75 -3.65 10.68
C ILE A 267 4.23 -4.04 10.78
N ASN A 268 4.70 -4.78 9.79
CA ASN A 268 6.07 -5.19 9.68
C ASN A 268 6.46 -5.37 8.21
N PHE A 269 7.07 -4.34 7.63
CA PHE A 269 7.51 -4.35 6.24
C PHE A 269 8.61 -5.38 5.93
N THR A 270 9.27 -5.98 6.93
CA THR A 270 10.18 -7.13 6.67
C THR A 270 9.43 -8.42 6.36
N LYS A 271 8.16 -8.49 6.76
CA LYS A 271 7.20 -9.53 6.36
C LYS A 271 6.20 -8.89 5.40
N ALA A 272 6.68 -8.50 4.22
CA ALA A 272 5.86 -7.89 3.17
C ALA A 272 5.20 -8.93 2.25
N ASP A 273 5.18 -10.20 2.63
CA ASP A 273 4.51 -11.26 1.88
C ASP A 273 2.98 -11.23 2.11
N GLU A 274 2.27 -12.10 1.37
CA GLU A 274 0.80 -12.20 1.39
C GLU A 274 0.23 -12.61 2.75
N LYS A 275 1.10 -13.03 3.68
CA LYS A 275 0.77 -13.43 5.06
C LYS A 275 1.20 -12.39 6.10
N GLY A 276 1.74 -11.26 5.65
CA GLY A 276 2.32 -10.22 6.49
C GLY A 276 1.62 -8.88 6.32
N THR A 277 2.37 -7.81 6.09
CA THR A 277 1.82 -6.43 6.10
C THR A 277 0.79 -6.17 5.00
N PHE A 278 0.79 -6.94 3.93
CA PHE A 278 -0.15 -6.80 2.82
C PHE A 278 -1.19 -7.93 2.77
N SER A 279 -1.39 -8.64 3.88
CA SER A 279 -2.43 -9.68 4.01
C SER A 279 -3.84 -9.08 4.05
N ARG A 280 -4.81 -9.92 3.72
CA ARG A 280 -6.22 -9.54 3.82
C ARG A 280 -6.60 -9.40 5.29
N SER A 281 -7.48 -8.44 5.62
CA SER A 281 -7.96 -8.29 7.00
C SER A 281 -8.68 -9.55 7.48
N GLN A 282 -8.55 -9.87 8.77
CA GLN A 282 -9.27 -10.96 9.43
C GLN A 282 -10.79 -10.73 9.43
N TYR A 283 -11.25 -9.48 9.34
CA TYR A 283 -12.66 -9.14 9.18
C TYR A 283 -13.20 -9.46 7.78
N CYS A 284 -12.33 -9.43 6.77
CA CYS A 284 -12.63 -9.72 5.37
C CYS A 284 -12.44 -11.19 5.02
N GLN A 285 -12.66 -12.10 5.96
CA GLN A 285 -12.61 -13.53 5.68
C GLN A 285 -14.01 -14.05 5.28
N VAL A 286 -14.05 -15.18 4.60
CA VAL A 286 -15.30 -15.92 4.40
C VAL A 286 -15.84 -16.41 5.75
N CYS A 287 -17.14 -16.69 5.84
CA CYS A 287 -17.70 -17.24 7.07
C CYS A 287 -17.01 -18.55 7.44
N PRO A 288 -16.76 -18.82 8.73
CA PRO A 288 -16.28 -20.13 9.15
C PRO A 288 -17.22 -21.25 8.65
N ASP A 289 -16.64 -22.41 8.35
CA ASP A 289 -17.35 -23.62 7.87
C ASP A 289 -18.66 -23.93 8.60
N CYS A 290 -18.64 -23.69 9.91
CA CYS A 290 -19.67 -24.07 10.87
C CYS A 290 -20.47 -22.85 11.39
N GLY A 291 -20.27 -21.67 10.81
CA GLY A 291 -20.78 -20.40 11.32
C GLY A 291 -20.11 -19.97 12.63
N VAL A 292 -20.69 -18.96 13.26
CA VAL A 292 -20.28 -18.44 14.57
C VAL A 292 -21.45 -18.40 15.54
N GLU A 293 -21.15 -18.55 16.83
CA GLU A 293 -22.09 -18.31 17.91
C GLU A 293 -21.66 -17.02 18.64
N CYS A 294 -22.58 -16.05 18.72
CA CYS A 294 -22.32 -14.76 19.32
C CYS A 294 -23.07 -14.64 20.65
N ASN A 295 -22.32 -14.40 21.73
CA ASN A 295 -22.86 -14.21 23.07
C ASN A 295 -22.30 -12.89 23.65
N LYS A 296 -23.19 -11.95 24.00
CA LYS A 296 -22.85 -10.65 24.64
C LYS A 296 -21.66 -9.91 23.99
N GLY A 297 -21.71 -9.70 22.67
CA GLY A 297 -20.68 -8.96 21.92
C GLY A 297 -19.40 -9.75 21.64
N THR A 298 -19.34 -11.05 21.92
CA THR A 298 -18.22 -11.91 21.52
C THR A 298 -18.72 -13.07 20.68
N CYS A 299 -18.18 -13.20 19.46
CA CYS A 299 -18.48 -14.30 18.55
C CYS A 299 -17.37 -15.35 18.57
N LYS A 300 -17.74 -16.61 18.76
CA LYS A 300 -16.82 -17.75 18.72
C LYS A 300 -17.16 -18.63 17.52
N LYS A 301 -16.13 -19.12 16.82
CA LYS A 301 -16.31 -20.08 15.73
C LYS A 301 -16.86 -21.39 16.29
N ASN A 302 -17.91 -21.93 15.67
CA ASN A 302 -18.46 -23.22 16.07
C ASN A 302 -17.45 -24.33 15.78
N ARG A 303 -17.27 -25.27 16.74
CA ARG A 303 -16.36 -26.41 16.55
C ARG A 303 -17.00 -27.47 15.66
N MET A 304 -16.18 -28.07 14.79
CA MET A 304 -16.56 -29.09 13.80
C MET A 304 -17.33 -30.29 14.38
N MET A 305 -17.15 -30.62 15.67
CA MET A 305 -17.71 -31.82 16.30
C MET A 305 -19.24 -31.92 16.27
N VAL A 306 -19.98 -30.80 16.21
CA VAL A 306 -21.46 -30.83 16.25
C VAL A 306 -22.09 -31.01 14.86
N ILE A 307 -21.34 -30.82 13.77
CA ILE A 307 -21.91 -30.76 12.40
C ILE A 307 -21.70 -32.04 11.58
N VAL A 308 -20.86 -32.98 12.07
CA VAL A 308 -20.55 -34.24 11.37
C VAL A 308 -21.79 -35.14 11.19
N GLU A 309 -22.86 -34.95 11.96
CA GLU A 309 -24.02 -35.85 11.92
C GLU A 309 -24.97 -35.65 10.74
N ASN A 310 -24.90 -34.53 9.98
CA ASN A 310 -25.83 -34.27 8.88
C ASN A 310 -25.18 -33.56 7.68
N LYS A 311 -24.24 -34.23 6.99
CA LYS A 311 -23.97 -33.87 5.58
C LYS A 311 -25.27 -34.14 4.82
N VAL A 312 -25.82 -33.13 4.15
CA VAL A 312 -26.98 -33.30 3.25
C VAL A 312 -26.58 -34.30 2.17
N LYS A 313 -26.94 -35.57 2.34
CA LYS A 313 -26.81 -36.57 1.28
C LYS A 313 -27.96 -36.34 0.31
N TYR A 314 -27.68 -35.67 -0.79
CA TYR A 314 -28.64 -35.50 -1.88
C TYR A 314 -28.22 -36.38 -3.06
N GLU A 315 -29.12 -37.26 -3.49
CA GLU A 315 -29.00 -38.01 -4.73
C GLU A 315 -29.99 -37.45 -5.74
N PHE A 316 -29.53 -37.24 -6.97
CA PHE A 316 -30.41 -36.81 -8.06
C PHE A 316 -31.49 -37.85 -8.33
N PRO A 317 -32.73 -37.44 -8.65
CA PRO A 317 -33.77 -38.37 -9.05
C PRO A 317 -33.34 -39.23 -10.24
N LYS A 318 -33.41 -40.56 -10.10
CA LYS A 318 -33.00 -41.51 -11.14
C LYS A 318 -33.78 -41.26 -12.44
N GLY A 319 -33.04 -41.17 -13.56
CA GLY A 319 -33.63 -41.04 -14.91
C GLY A 319 -34.12 -39.64 -15.29
N LYS A 320 -33.86 -38.61 -14.47
CA LYS A 320 -34.14 -37.21 -14.84
C LYS A 320 -32.89 -36.54 -15.41
N PRO A 321 -33.02 -35.65 -16.41
CA PRO A 321 -31.89 -34.93 -16.96
C PRO A 321 -31.33 -33.95 -15.91
N THR A 322 -30.01 -33.92 -15.79
CA THR A 322 -29.25 -32.92 -15.02
C THR A 322 -28.51 -32.00 -15.98
N THR A 323 -28.23 -30.78 -15.55
CA THR A 323 -27.42 -29.83 -16.31
C THR A 323 -26.01 -29.81 -15.74
N GLU A 324 -25.00 -30.01 -16.59
CA GLU A 324 -23.60 -29.78 -16.25
C GLU A 324 -23.26 -28.31 -16.46
N ILE A 325 -22.64 -27.69 -15.44
CA ILE A 325 -22.21 -26.30 -15.44
C ILE A 325 -20.74 -26.27 -15.02
N THR A 326 -19.89 -25.76 -15.89
CA THR A 326 -18.47 -25.53 -15.58
C THR A 326 -18.29 -24.09 -15.15
N VAL A 327 -17.71 -23.88 -13.97
CA VAL A 327 -17.51 -22.55 -13.40
C VAL A 327 -16.04 -22.28 -13.12
N LEU A 328 -15.61 -21.03 -13.36
CA LEU A 328 -14.30 -20.55 -12.94
C LEU A 328 -14.32 -20.26 -11.43
N TYR A 329 -13.44 -20.92 -10.70
CA TYR A 329 -13.24 -20.79 -9.26
C TYR A 329 -11.96 -20.00 -8.99
N SER A 330 -12.09 -18.85 -8.33
CA SER A 330 -10.98 -17.96 -8.00
C SER A 330 -10.36 -18.22 -6.61
N ALA A 331 -10.77 -19.29 -5.94
CA ALA A 331 -10.39 -19.67 -4.57
C ALA A 331 -10.75 -18.67 -3.45
N ASP A 332 -11.09 -19.21 -2.28
CA ASP A 332 -11.35 -18.49 -1.03
C ASP A 332 -10.08 -18.16 -0.23
N GLN A 333 -8.93 -18.70 -0.65
CA GLN A 333 -7.63 -18.53 -0.01
C GLN A 333 -7.07 -17.11 -0.21
N GLU A 334 -6.14 -16.68 0.65
CA GLU A 334 -5.38 -15.43 0.44
C GLU A 334 -4.52 -15.50 -0.84
N GLY A 335 -4.34 -14.36 -1.51
CA GLY A 335 -3.41 -14.21 -2.65
C GLY A 335 -3.98 -13.43 -3.82
N ASP A 336 -3.08 -12.93 -4.68
CA ASP A 336 -3.40 -12.11 -5.87
C ASP A 336 -4.31 -12.85 -6.87
N ILE A 337 -5.49 -12.27 -7.13
CA ILE A 337 -6.47 -12.83 -8.07
C ILE A 337 -5.90 -12.93 -9.49
N SER A 338 -4.99 -12.05 -9.88
CA SER A 338 -4.32 -12.08 -11.19
C SER A 338 -3.42 -13.30 -11.30
N ASN A 339 -2.74 -13.69 -10.22
CA ASN A 339 -1.94 -14.92 -10.18
C ASN A 339 -2.83 -16.15 -10.19
N LYS A 340 -3.91 -16.14 -9.40
CA LYS A 340 -4.87 -17.25 -9.34
C LYS A 340 -5.53 -17.49 -10.70
N LEU A 341 -5.99 -16.43 -11.35
CA LEU A 341 -6.64 -16.50 -12.66
C LEU A 341 -5.66 -16.43 -13.84
N SER A 342 -4.35 -16.42 -13.59
CA SER A 342 -3.35 -16.29 -14.66
C SER A 342 -3.44 -17.40 -15.71
N GLU A 343 -3.80 -18.63 -15.30
CA GLU A 343 -4.01 -19.77 -16.19
C GLU A 343 -5.21 -19.54 -17.12
N PHE A 344 -6.32 -19.02 -16.57
CA PHE A 344 -7.49 -18.62 -17.34
C PHE A 344 -7.17 -17.49 -18.33
N CYS A 345 -6.48 -16.44 -17.87
CA CYS A 345 -6.12 -15.30 -18.71
C CYS A 345 -5.17 -15.68 -19.86
N LYS A 346 -4.36 -16.74 -19.69
CA LYS A 346 -3.47 -17.25 -20.74
C LYS A 346 -4.22 -18.14 -21.74
N ASN A 347 -5.06 -19.04 -21.25
CA ASN A 347 -5.80 -20.01 -22.07
C ASN A 347 -7.29 -20.01 -21.68
N PRO A 348 -8.09 -19.05 -22.18
CA PRO A 348 -9.49 -18.91 -21.76
C PRO A 348 -10.39 -20.11 -22.14
N ASN A 349 -9.95 -20.94 -23.09
CA ASN A 349 -10.70 -22.10 -23.59
C ASN A 349 -10.28 -23.43 -22.93
N ASP A 350 -9.37 -23.42 -21.95
CA ASP A 350 -8.93 -24.64 -21.26
C ASP A 350 -9.87 -24.97 -20.09
N TYR A 351 -11.05 -25.49 -20.40
CA TYR A 351 -12.09 -25.84 -19.41
C TYR A 351 -11.74 -27.03 -18.49
N ASP A 352 -10.59 -27.68 -18.73
CA ASP A 352 -10.00 -28.69 -17.84
C ASP A 352 -8.83 -28.13 -17.00
N GLY A 353 -8.58 -26.81 -17.09
CA GLY A 353 -7.60 -26.09 -16.30
C GLY A 353 -7.89 -26.12 -14.80
N LYS A 354 -6.87 -25.84 -13.99
CA LYS A 354 -6.92 -26.06 -12.51
C LYS A 354 -7.99 -25.25 -11.79
N ASN A 355 -8.40 -24.12 -12.36
CA ASN A 355 -9.35 -23.19 -11.75
C ASN A 355 -10.80 -23.49 -12.11
N TYR A 356 -11.10 -24.55 -12.87
CA TYR A 356 -12.47 -24.87 -13.26
C TYR A 356 -13.07 -25.93 -12.34
N GLU A 357 -14.26 -25.65 -11.81
CA GLU A 357 -15.09 -26.59 -11.05
C GLU A 357 -16.27 -27.04 -11.91
N LYS A 358 -16.50 -28.36 -11.99
CA LYS A 358 -17.66 -28.92 -12.69
C LYS A 358 -18.78 -29.19 -11.68
N TRP A 359 -19.98 -28.73 -11.99
CA TRP A 359 -21.17 -28.86 -11.17
C TRP A 359 -22.29 -29.54 -11.95
N GLN A 360 -22.99 -30.46 -11.31
CA GLN A 360 -24.23 -31.03 -11.82
C GLN A 360 -25.39 -30.41 -11.05
N CYS A 361 -26.36 -29.84 -11.76
CA CYS A 361 -27.52 -29.19 -11.17
C CYS A 361 -28.82 -29.84 -11.64
N TYR A 362 -29.78 -29.92 -10.73
CA TYR A 362 -31.14 -30.38 -11.01
C TYR A 362 -32.15 -29.39 -10.44
N TYR A 363 -33.14 -29.03 -11.25
CA TYR A 363 -34.22 -28.13 -10.87
C TYR A 363 -35.58 -28.72 -11.28
N GLU A 364 -36.47 -28.89 -10.30
CA GLU A 364 -37.88 -29.24 -10.52
C GLU A 364 -38.82 -28.20 -9.87
N ASN A 365 -38.53 -27.80 -8.63
CA ASN A 365 -39.29 -26.79 -7.89
C ASN A 365 -38.45 -26.18 -6.74
N SER A 366 -39.05 -25.34 -5.89
CA SER A 366 -38.38 -24.66 -4.77
C SER A 366 -37.74 -25.61 -3.73
N GLU A 367 -38.25 -26.83 -3.61
CA GLU A 367 -37.76 -27.85 -2.68
C GLU A 367 -36.73 -28.78 -3.32
N LYS A 368 -36.81 -28.97 -4.65
CA LYS A 368 -35.95 -29.85 -5.43
C LYS A 368 -35.15 -29.05 -6.46
N ASN A 369 -34.16 -28.32 -5.97
CA ASN A 369 -33.31 -27.44 -6.77
C ASN A 369 -31.83 -27.51 -6.35
N MET A 370 -31.21 -28.69 -6.39
CA MET A 370 -29.87 -28.88 -5.84
C MET A 370 -28.79 -28.93 -6.93
N CYS A 371 -27.62 -28.41 -6.60
CA CYS A 371 -26.38 -28.51 -7.34
C CYS A 371 -25.34 -29.27 -6.52
N LYS A 372 -24.57 -30.11 -7.20
CA LYS A 372 -23.53 -30.96 -6.62
C LYS A 372 -22.23 -30.80 -7.40
N MET A 373 -21.15 -30.49 -6.69
CA MET A 373 -19.81 -30.36 -7.26
C MET A 373 -19.20 -31.74 -7.54
N ASP A 374 -18.55 -31.89 -8.69
CA ASP A 374 -17.77 -33.10 -9.00
C ASP A 374 -16.45 -33.12 -8.21
N LYS A 375 -16.20 -34.24 -7.51
CA LYS A 375 -14.99 -34.50 -6.72
C LYS A 375 -13.72 -34.59 -7.56
N ASN A 376 -13.85 -34.89 -8.85
CA ASN A 376 -12.70 -35.06 -9.75
C ASN A 376 -12.19 -33.72 -10.32
N SER A 377 -12.83 -32.60 -9.99
CA SER A 377 -12.32 -31.25 -10.26
C SER A 377 -11.00 -31.06 -9.48
N LYS A 378 -9.87 -30.98 -10.19
CA LYS A 378 -8.54 -31.08 -9.59
C LYS A 378 -8.31 -29.94 -8.57
N ASN A 379 -8.05 -30.32 -7.32
CA ASN A 379 -7.28 -29.61 -6.27
C ASN A 379 -7.93 -28.56 -5.34
N HIS A 380 -9.23 -28.24 -5.39
CA HIS A 380 -9.75 -27.17 -4.52
C HIS A 380 -10.48 -27.60 -3.24
N THR A 381 -10.97 -28.85 -3.13
CA THR A 381 -11.47 -29.39 -1.85
C THR A 381 -11.56 -30.92 -1.88
N SER A 382 -11.20 -31.59 -0.78
CA SER A 382 -11.40 -33.05 -0.61
C SER A 382 -12.85 -33.42 -0.22
N GLU A 383 -13.74 -32.43 -0.07
CA GLU A 383 -15.12 -32.62 0.37
C GLU A 383 -16.13 -32.23 -0.73
N GLU A 384 -17.15 -33.08 -0.91
CA GLU A 384 -18.28 -32.85 -1.82
C GLU A 384 -19.10 -31.64 -1.35
N LYS A 385 -19.34 -30.66 -2.24
CA LYS A 385 -20.22 -29.53 -1.97
C LYS A 385 -21.58 -29.79 -2.62
N ILE A 386 -22.64 -29.72 -1.80
CA ILE A 386 -24.04 -29.80 -2.23
C ILE A 386 -24.73 -28.53 -1.74
N THR A 387 -25.40 -27.83 -2.64
CA THR A 387 -26.08 -26.56 -2.33
C THR A 387 -27.32 -26.38 -3.20
N LYS A 388 -28.18 -25.43 -2.84
CA LYS A 388 -29.33 -25.05 -3.68
C LYS A 388 -28.86 -24.28 -4.92
N PHE A 389 -29.63 -24.34 -5.99
CA PHE A 389 -29.30 -23.71 -7.28
C PHE A 389 -29.10 -22.19 -7.15
N HIS A 390 -29.94 -21.49 -6.39
CA HIS A 390 -29.77 -20.04 -6.17
C HIS A 390 -28.47 -19.74 -5.43
N ASN A 391 -28.14 -20.50 -4.38
CA ASN A 391 -26.88 -20.38 -3.65
C ASN A 391 -25.68 -20.65 -4.57
N PHE A 392 -25.78 -21.62 -5.48
CA PHE A 392 -24.75 -21.88 -6.48
C PHE A 392 -24.53 -20.69 -7.41
N ILE A 393 -25.61 -20.08 -7.93
CA ILE A 393 -25.53 -18.91 -8.81
C ILE A 393 -24.92 -17.70 -8.06
N GLU A 394 -25.36 -17.43 -6.84
CA GLU A 394 -24.80 -16.33 -6.02
C GLU A 394 -23.32 -16.55 -5.72
N LEU A 395 -22.96 -17.77 -5.34
CA LEU A 395 -21.59 -18.18 -5.10
C LEU A 395 -20.73 -17.94 -6.35
N TRP A 396 -21.22 -18.36 -7.51
CA TRP A 396 -20.54 -18.15 -8.78
C TRP A 396 -20.34 -16.67 -9.13
N ILE A 397 -21.40 -15.87 -9.04
CA ILE A 397 -21.34 -14.42 -9.30
C ILE A 397 -20.33 -13.74 -8.37
N ILE A 398 -20.29 -14.13 -7.10
CA ILE A 398 -19.38 -13.56 -6.10
C ILE A 398 -17.93 -13.99 -6.34
N TYR A 399 -17.67 -15.22 -6.77
CA TYR A 399 -16.30 -15.68 -7.04
C TYR A 399 -15.75 -15.21 -8.41
N LEU A 400 -16.62 -14.82 -9.35
CA LEU A 400 -16.20 -14.24 -10.62
C LEU A 400 -15.98 -12.71 -10.59
N LEU A 401 -16.59 -12.01 -9.63
CA LEU A 401 -16.52 -10.54 -9.45
C LEU A 401 -15.68 -10.11 -8.25
#